data_AF-A0A7C5T3D4-F1
#
_entry.id   AF-A0A7C5T3D4-F1
#
_cell.length_a   1.000
_cell.length_b   1.000
_cell.length_c   1.000
_cell.angle_alpha   90.00
_cell.angle_beta   90.00
_cell.angle_gamma   90.00
#
_symmetry.space_group_name_H-M   'P 1'
#
loop_
_entity.id
_entity.type
_entity.pdbx_description
1 polymer ?
#
loop_
_entity_poly.entity_id
_entity_poly.type
_entity_poly.pdbx_seq_one_letter_code
_entity_poly.pdbx_strand_id
1 'polypeptide(L)'
;MGKPTSSERGWALRWVRGSIASYILGRTRLEVVRGRVRKAVESYGVSPEEVRAIVSSLLLDPLLSTPEELREERIRPLMDFLKQLEGGRGGG
;
A
#
# COMPACT_ATOMS: atom_id res chain seq x y z
N MET A 1 -7.38 0.50 -22.66
CA MET A 1 -7.69 -0.19 -21.38
C MET A 1 -9.05 0.32 -20.90
N GLY A 2 -10.03 -0.54 -20.64
CA GLY A 2 -11.32 -0.12 -20.07
C GLY A 2 -11.16 0.37 -18.62
N LYS A 3 -12.13 1.14 -18.10
CA LYS A 3 -12.13 1.51 -16.67
C LYS A 3 -12.25 0.24 -15.82
N PRO A 4 -11.44 0.08 -14.76
CA PRO A 4 -11.53 -1.09 -13.88
C PRO A 4 -12.91 -1.16 -13.21
N THR A 5 -13.42 -2.37 -13.07
CA THR A 5 -14.70 -2.64 -12.41
C THR A 5 -14.58 -2.45 -10.89
N SER A 6 -15.72 -2.25 -10.22
CA SER A 6 -15.77 -2.15 -8.76
C SER A 6 -15.20 -3.39 -8.06
N SER A 7 -15.42 -4.59 -8.64
CA SER A 7 -14.90 -5.85 -8.12
C SER A 7 -13.38 -5.96 -8.25
N GLU A 8 -12.79 -5.56 -9.38
CA GLU A 8 -11.34 -5.54 -9.59
C GLU A 8 -10.65 -4.54 -8.67
N ARG A 9 -11.21 -3.35 -8.49
CA ARG A 9 -10.70 -2.35 -7.55
C ARG A 9 -10.76 -2.86 -6.11
N GLY A 10 -11.89 -3.46 -5.71
CA GLY A 10 -12.05 -4.07 -4.39
C GLY A 10 -11.06 -5.21 -4.13
N TRP A 11 -10.80 -6.04 -5.15
CA TRP A 11 -9.76 -7.07 -5.09
C TRP A 11 -8.36 -6.45 -4.91
N ALA A 12 -8.03 -5.40 -5.68
CA ALA A 12 -6.74 -4.73 -5.60
C ALA A 12 -6.48 -4.12 -4.21
N LEU A 13 -7.49 -3.51 -3.59
CA LEU A 13 -7.37 -2.99 -2.22
C LEU A 13 -7.05 -4.09 -1.19
N ARG A 14 -7.75 -5.24 -1.27
CA ARG A 14 -7.45 -6.40 -0.40
C ARG A 14 -6.05 -6.96 -0.65
N TRP A 15 -5.65 -7.04 -1.91
CA TRP A 15 -4.33 -7.51 -2.31
C TRP A 15 -3.20 -6.59 -1.79
N VAL A 16 -3.38 -5.27 -1.89
CA VAL A 16 -2.46 -4.28 -1.32
C VAL A 16 -2.40 -4.40 0.19
N ARG A 17 -3.55 -4.48 0.90
CA ARG A 17 -3.59 -4.67 2.36
C ARG A 17 -2.81 -5.89 2.81
N GLY A 18 -3.06 -7.05 2.20
CA GLY A 18 -2.33 -8.28 2.53
C GLY A 18 -0.82 -8.18 2.26
N SER A 19 -0.44 -7.48 1.19
CA SER A 19 0.96 -7.27 0.84
C SER A 19 1.70 -6.38 1.85
N ILE A 20 1.04 -5.30 2.30
CA ILE A 20 1.60 -4.38 3.31
C ILE A 20 1.70 -5.09 4.66
N ALA A 21 0.66 -5.82 5.09
CA ALA A 21 0.70 -6.60 6.32
C ALA A 21 1.85 -7.61 6.30
N SER A 22 2.03 -8.34 5.20
CA SER A 22 3.13 -9.29 5.03
C SER A 22 4.52 -8.63 5.10
N TYR A 23 4.66 -7.42 4.57
CA TYR A 23 5.88 -6.62 4.69
C TYR A 23 6.14 -6.14 6.12
N ILE A 24 5.11 -5.64 6.82
CA ILE A 24 5.21 -5.25 8.23
C ILE A 24 5.68 -6.44 9.08
N LEU A 25 5.21 -7.65 8.79
CA LEU A 25 5.62 -8.89 9.46
C LEU A 25 7.01 -9.41 9.02
N GLY A 26 7.70 -8.74 8.10
CA GLY A 26 9.02 -9.14 7.61
C GLY A 26 9.01 -10.33 6.64
N ARG A 27 7.84 -10.74 6.13
CA ARG A 27 7.67 -11.89 5.22
C ARG A 27 7.75 -11.52 3.74
N THR A 28 7.74 -10.24 3.42
CA THR A 28 7.77 -9.75 2.04
C THR A 28 8.72 -8.56 1.97
N ARG A 29 9.45 -8.43 0.86
CA ARG A 29 10.39 -7.33 0.64
C ARG A 29 9.66 -6.05 0.20
N LEU A 30 10.22 -4.90 0.55
CA LEU A 30 9.67 -3.59 0.19
C LEU A 30 9.47 -3.41 -1.32
N GLU A 31 10.44 -3.87 -2.13
CA GLU A 31 10.38 -3.77 -3.60
C GLU A 31 9.14 -4.46 -4.17
N VAL A 32 8.77 -5.61 -3.62
CA VAL A 32 7.57 -6.36 -4.02
C VAL A 32 6.32 -5.54 -3.70
N VAL A 33 6.22 -4.98 -2.50
CA VAL A 33 5.08 -4.15 -2.11
C VAL A 33 4.96 -2.92 -2.99
N ARG A 34 6.07 -2.23 -3.27
CA ARG A 34 6.09 -1.06 -4.18
C ARG A 34 5.56 -1.41 -5.57
N GLY A 35 5.97 -2.55 -6.13
CA GLY A 35 5.46 -3.02 -7.42
C GLY A 35 3.95 -3.29 -7.41
N ARG A 36 3.44 -3.91 -6.34
CA ARG A 36 2.00 -4.20 -6.18
C ARG A 36 1.18 -2.92 -6.00
N VAL A 37 1.66 -1.99 -5.19
CA VAL A 37 1.02 -0.67 -5.00
C VAL A 37 0.99 0.09 -6.32
N ARG A 38 2.11 0.15 -7.05
CA ARG A 38 2.15 0.81 -8.37
C ARG A 38 1.13 0.21 -9.32
N LYS A 39 1.08 -1.13 -9.41
CA LYS A 39 0.10 -1.85 -10.24
C LYS A 39 -1.35 -1.54 -9.82
N ALA A 40 -1.63 -1.52 -8.51
CA ALA A 40 -2.94 -1.14 -7.97
C ALA A 40 -3.36 0.26 -8.42
N VAL A 41 -2.44 1.22 -8.35
CA VAL A 41 -2.69 2.61 -8.73
C VAL A 41 -2.91 2.76 -10.23
N GLU A 42 -2.02 2.19 -11.04
CA GLU A 42 -2.02 2.36 -12.50
C GLU A 42 -3.11 1.56 -13.21
N SER A 43 -3.39 0.33 -12.74
CA SER A 43 -4.26 -0.61 -13.45
C SER A 43 -5.65 -0.77 -12.84
N TYR A 44 -5.82 -0.48 -11.55
CA TYR A 44 -7.06 -0.80 -10.81
C TYR A 44 -7.76 0.41 -10.21
N GLY A 45 -7.27 1.63 -10.49
CA GLY A 45 -7.92 2.86 -10.03
C GLY A 45 -7.89 3.04 -8.51
N VAL A 46 -6.90 2.44 -7.84
CA VAL A 46 -6.61 2.70 -6.43
C VAL A 46 -5.85 4.02 -6.33
N SER A 47 -6.18 4.86 -5.36
CA SER A 47 -5.42 6.09 -5.11
C SER A 47 -4.30 5.87 -4.09
N PRO A 48 -3.18 6.62 -4.16
CA PRO A 48 -2.17 6.60 -3.10
C PRO A 48 -2.73 6.91 -1.70
N GLU A 49 -3.74 7.78 -1.60
CA GLU A 49 -4.45 8.10 -0.36
C GLU A 49 -5.16 6.87 0.24
N GLU A 50 -5.82 6.06 -0.57
CA GLU A 50 -6.41 4.81 -0.08
C GLU A 50 -5.37 3.83 0.44
N VAL A 51 -4.19 3.80 -0.20
CA VAL A 51 -3.08 2.97 0.29
C VAL A 51 -2.54 3.50 1.60
N ARG A 52 -2.49 4.83 1.81
CA ARG A 52 -2.16 5.42 3.12
C ARG A 52 -3.19 5.07 4.18
N ALA A 53 -4.48 5.12 3.87
CA ALA A 53 -5.52 4.72 4.81
C ALA A 53 -5.36 3.25 5.23
N ILE A 54 -4.99 2.37 4.30
CA ILE A 54 -4.62 0.97 4.61
C ILE A 54 -3.42 0.90 5.55
N VAL A 55 -2.37 1.68 5.30
CA VAL A 55 -1.18 1.75 6.16
C VAL A 55 -1.56 2.18 7.58
N SER A 56 -2.28 3.30 7.74
CA SER A 56 -2.72 3.79 9.05
C SER A 56 -3.57 2.76 9.79
N SER A 57 -4.47 2.07 9.09
CA SER A 57 -5.26 0.98 9.66
C SER A 57 -4.41 -0.19 10.16
N LEU A 58 -3.32 -0.54 9.46
CA LEU A 58 -2.43 -1.64 9.85
C LEU A 58 -1.50 -1.27 11.02
N LEU A 59 -1.09 -0.01 11.12
CA LEU A 59 -0.31 0.46 12.28
C LEU A 59 -1.10 0.36 13.59
N LEU A 60 -2.42 0.54 13.52
CA LEU A 60 -3.31 0.42 14.67
C LEU A 60 -3.85 -1.00 14.90
N ASP A 61 -3.49 -1.96 14.06
CA ASP A 61 -4.04 -3.33 14.13
C ASP A 61 -3.39 -4.11 15.28
N PRO A 62 -4.14 -4.46 16.35
CA PRO A 62 -3.60 -5.19 17.50
C PRO A 62 -3.26 -6.65 17.17
N LEU A 63 -3.72 -7.17 16.02
CA LEU A 63 -3.46 -8.55 15.59
C LEU A 63 -2.10 -8.70 14.92
N LEU A 64 -1.41 -7.60 14.59
CA LEU A 64 -0.05 -7.68 14.11
C LEU A 64 0.89 -7.97 15.29
N SER A 65 1.52 -9.13 15.25
CA SER A 65 2.47 -9.59 16.27
C SER A 65 3.78 -8.78 16.34
N THR A 66 3.88 -7.68 15.60
CA THR A 66 5.08 -6.84 15.51
C THR A 66 4.90 -5.59 16.38
N PRO A 67 5.85 -5.26 17.27
CA PRO A 67 5.83 -4.03 18.07
C PRO A 67 5.60 -2.78 17.23
N GLU A 68 4.86 -1.81 17.77
CA GLU A 68 4.50 -0.56 17.07
C GLU A 68 5.70 0.18 16.51
N GLU A 69 6.77 0.33 17.28
CA GLU A 69 7.99 1.02 16.88
C GLU A 69 8.63 0.37 15.64
N LEU A 70 8.65 -0.96 15.60
CA LEU A 70 9.16 -1.72 14.45
C LEU A 70 8.22 -1.63 13.25
N ARG A 71 6.91 -1.51 13.46
CA ARG A 71 5.95 -1.29 12.37
C ARG A 71 6.18 0.09 11.75
N GLU A 72 6.34 1.12 12.56
CA GLU A 72 6.62 2.49 12.10
C GLU A 72 7.95 2.60 11.34
N GLU A 73 9.02 1.99 11.88
CA GLU A 73 10.32 1.98 11.22
C GLU A 73 10.23 1.32 9.84
N ARG A 74 9.57 0.15 9.75
CA ARG A 74 9.39 -0.57 8.49
C ARG A 74 8.51 0.19 7.53
N ILE A 75 7.49 0.90 7.98
CA ILE A 75 6.53 1.55 7.08
C ILE A 75 7.07 2.84 6.46
N ARG A 76 8.04 3.51 7.10
CA ARG A 76 8.58 4.81 6.65
C ARG A 76 9.02 4.80 5.17
N PRO A 77 9.81 3.83 4.68
CA PRO A 77 10.17 3.73 3.26
C PRO A 77 8.99 3.52 2.29
N LEU A 78 7.87 2.95 2.76
CA LEU A 78 6.65 2.81 1.98
C LEU A 78 5.88 4.14 1.93
N MET A 79 5.81 4.87 3.05
CA MET A 79 5.19 6.19 3.11
C MET A 79 5.89 7.21 2.20
N ASP A 80 7.21 7.20 2.15
CA ASP A 80 7.97 8.07 1.24
C ASP A 80 7.69 7.75 -0.23
N PHE A 81 7.56 6.46 -0.55
CA PHE A 81 7.15 6.04 -1.89
C PHE A 81 5.73 6.51 -2.25
N LEU A 82 4.79 6.46 -1.31
CA LEU A 82 3.43 6.94 -1.55
C LEU A 82 3.40 8.45 -1.83
N LYS A 83 4.18 9.25 -1.10
CA LYS A 83 4.32 10.70 -1.37
C LYS A 83 4.85 10.96 -2.79
N GLN A 84 5.82 10.18 -3.25
CA GLN A 84 6.36 10.31 -4.62
C GLN A 84 5.31 9.99 -5.69
N LEU A 85 4.46 8.99 -5.46
CA LEU A 85 3.36 8.65 -6.38
C LEU A 85 2.33 9.78 -6.51
N GLU A 86 2.18 10.62 -5.49
CA GLU A 86 1.28 11.77 -5.54
C GLU A 86 1.90 12.97 -6.22
N GLY A 87 3.15 13.27 -5.90
CA GLY A 87 3.90 14.36 -6.54
C GLY A 87 4.08 14.15 -8.05
N GLY A 88 4.22 12.90 -8.49
CA GLY A 88 4.32 12.56 -9.92
C GLY A 88 3.03 12.75 -10.73
N ARG A 89 1.90 13.05 -10.08
CA ARG A 89 0.60 13.26 -10.74
C ARG A 89 0.28 14.73 -11.04
N GLY A 90 1.18 15.66 -10.67
CA GLY A 90 1.02 17.12 -10.84
C GLY A 90 1.81 17.75 -12.00
N GLY A 91 2.44 16.96 -12.87
CA GLY A 91 3.19 17.45 -14.04
C GLY A 91 2.73 16.74 -15.31
N GLY A 92 1.64 17.22 -15.90
CA GLY A 92 1.08 16.75 -17.17
C GLY A 92 0.02 17.70 -17.65
#